data_AF-A0A917IWK1-F1
#
_entry.id   AF-A0A917IWK1-F1
#
_cell.length_a   1.000
_cell.length_b   1.000
_cell.length_c   1.000
_cell.angle_alpha   90.00
_cell.angle_beta   90.00
_cell.angle_gamma   90.00
#
_symmetry.space_group_name_H-M   'P 1'
#
loop_
_entity.id
_entity.type
_entity.pdbx_description
1 polymer ?
#
loop_
_entity_poly.entity_id
_entity_poly.type
_entity_poly.pdbx_seq_one_letter_code
_entity_poly.pdbx_strand_id
1 'polypeptide(L)'
;MKMNNILVFVVLLFFSYANAQQVEAVRHSPAENAGIRNLVPGDILPNLVLKNIVNGTTQQIRTSDFKDKLLILDFMDTYCSSCIEALPKMNAQQQQWGNRVAIYPVTWQKPALIKQWLTKPESIARRKQLQLTWITGDTVLSKYFRHKFISHIAWIYKGRVIAITGKEYVTAENIETVLNNQPVRWPVKSDAMNFDASRPLFTIADSANFNSNSRFFDYSGMAGFRKGLVAENGVVYDSAIHRTYFYNFSIVDAYVALWAHFIEPPLFLLAHPGRIQLEVKNKNRYLFDAAKGYADVWDMENRFCYEMVTAEILPDKERFRRVINDLDVRLGIKGRLEKRMQKCLVLVQGPGGAKPDSTVIPNAVKVNVSTLPFFALDLSRKFPPALDESHYEGDVYLGNYTDLQSLRQQLQANGFDLIEANREIEVLVITEH
;
A
#
# COMPACT_ATOMS: atom_id res chain seq x y z
N MET A 1 -50.18 46.60 -21.69
CA MET A 1 -49.00 47.31 -21.14
C MET A 1 -47.79 46.39 -21.29
N LYS A 2 -46.82 46.78 -22.14
CA LYS A 2 -45.42 46.32 -22.35
C LYS A 2 -45.08 44.83 -22.13
N MET A 3 -44.77 44.05 -23.17
CA MET A 3 -43.49 43.91 -23.93
C MET A 3 -42.37 43.12 -23.21
N ASN A 4 -41.90 42.08 -23.93
CA ASN A 4 -40.49 41.66 -24.11
C ASN A 4 -39.78 40.98 -22.91
N ASN A 5 -38.89 39.97 -23.07
CA ASN A 5 -38.18 39.44 -24.22
C ASN A 5 -37.37 38.17 -23.83
N ILE A 6 -37.32 37.19 -24.74
CA ILE A 6 -36.08 36.59 -25.33
C ILE A 6 -35.10 35.80 -24.41
N LEU A 7 -35.09 34.48 -24.65
CA LEU A 7 -33.93 33.66 -25.10
C LEU A 7 -32.75 33.49 -24.14
N VAL A 8 -32.50 32.24 -23.68
CA VAL A 8 -31.25 31.50 -23.99
C VAL A 8 -31.56 30.00 -24.03
N PHE A 9 -31.28 29.43 -25.20
CA PHE A 9 -31.26 28.02 -25.56
C PHE A 9 -29.78 27.59 -25.54
N VAL A 10 -29.31 26.75 -24.62
CA VAL A 10 -28.04 26.00 -24.83
C VAL A 10 -28.08 24.64 -24.12
N VAL A 11 -28.33 23.60 -24.92
CA VAL A 11 -27.54 22.36 -25.06
C VAL A 11 -27.09 21.66 -23.77
N LEU A 12 -27.64 20.48 -23.48
CA LEU A 12 -26.94 19.19 -23.58
C LEU A 12 -27.87 18.02 -23.22
N LEU A 13 -28.59 17.58 -24.26
CA LEU A 13 -29.08 16.22 -24.43
C LEU A 13 -27.91 15.24 -24.37
N PHE A 14 -27.66 14.62 -23.22
CA PHE A 14 -26.94 13.34 -23.10
C PHE A 14 -27.41 12.58 -21.85
N PHE A 15 -28.70 12.24 -21.80
CA PHE A 15 -29.22 11.25 -20.86
C PHE A 15 -30.04 10.21 -21.63
N SER A 16 -29.34 9.36 -22.37
CA SER A 16 -29.80 8.02 -22.76
C SER A 16 -28.70 7.37 -23.60
N TYR A 17 -28.17 6.28 -23.05
CA TYR A 17 -27.38 5.18 -23.62
C TYR A 17 -26.27 4.80 -22.63
N ALA A 18 -26.69 4.48 -21.40
CA ALA A 18 -25.98 3.46 -20.63
C ALA A 18 -26.25 2.14 -21.36
N ASN A 19 -25.48 1.89 -22.42
CA ASN A 19 -25.19 0.51 -22.81
C ASN A 19 -24.50 -0.07 -21.58
N ALA A 20 -25.24 -0.87 -20.81
CA ALA A 20 -24.65 -1.89 -19.98
C ALA A 20 -23.73 -2.67 -20.92
N GLN A 21 -22.43 -2.37 -20.86
CA GLN A 21 -21.42 -3.24 -21.43
C GLN A 21 -21.67 -4.58 -20.77
N GLN A 22 -22.24 -5.51 -21.53
CA GLN A 22 -22.07 -6.92 -21.26
C GLN A 22 -20.59 -7.08 -20.99
N VAL A 23 -20.26 -7.42 -19.74
CA VAL A 23 -18.96 -7.95 -19.36
C VAL A 23 -18.63 -8.96 -20.45
N GLU A 24 -17.67 -8.64 -21.30
CA GLU A 24 -17.14 -9.60 -22.25
C GLU A 24 -16.77 -10.82 -21.41
N ALA A 25 -17.49 -11.91 -21.65
CA ALA A 25 -17.26 -13.15 -20.93
C ALA A 25 -15.79 -13.50 -21.11
N VAL A 26 -14.99 -13.29 -20.06
CA VAL A 26 -13.63 -13.80 -19.95
C VAL A 26 -13.78 -15.31 -20.09
N ARG A 27 -13.47 -15.82 -21.28
CA ARG A 27 -13.76 -17.21 -21.66
C ARG A 27 -12.83 -18.12 -20.87
N HIS A 28 -13.34 -18.66 -19.76
CA HIS A 28 -12.60 -19.54 -18.86
C HIS A 28 -12.33 -20.91 -19.50
N SER A 29 -11.15 -21.48 -19.21
CA SER A 29 -10.83 -22.88 -19.47
C SER A 29 -11.61 -23.78 -18.49
N PRO A 30 -12.20 -24.91 -18.90
CA PRO A 30 -13.15 -25.71 -18.11
C PRO A 30 -12.56 -26.52 -16.93
N ALA A 31 -11.40 -26.16 -16.38
CA ALA A 31 -10.68 -27.01 -15.43
C ALA A 31 -10.87 -26.63 -13.95
N GLU A 32 -12.02 -26.98 -13.37
CA GLU A 32 -12.16 -27.22 -11.92
C GLU A 32 -12.72 -28.63 -11.66
N ASN A 33 -11.89 -29.54 -11.16
CA ASN A 33 -12.32 -30.82 -10.57
C ASN A 33 -11.22 -31.40 -9.66
N ALA A 34 -11.61 -31.91 -8.49
CA ALA A 34 -10.78 -32.08 -7.29
C ALA A 34 -9.85 -33.32 -7.22
N GLY A 35 -9.65 -34.08 -8.31
CA GLY A 35 -8.89 -35.35 -8.26
C GLY A 35 -7.45 -35.33 -8.79
N ILE A 36 -7.06 -34.31 -9.59
CA ILE A 36 -5.76 -34.25 -10.26
C ILE A 36 -4.98 -33.04 -9.72
N ARG A 37 -3.80 -33.29 -9.16
CA ARG A 37 -2.89 -32.25 -8.64
C ARG A 37 -2.33 -31.40 -9.80
N ASN A 38 -2.34 -30.07 -9.61
CA ASN A 38 -1.67 -29.13 -10.51
C ASN A 38 -0.14 -29.33 -10.42
N LEU A 39 0.52 -29.46 -11.56
CA LEU A 39 1.97 -29.56 -11.67
C LEU A 39 2.58 -28.16 -11.66
N VAL A 40 3.70 -28.04 -10.94
CA VAL A 40 4.53 -26.84 -10.88
C VAL A 40 5.96 -27.18 -11.31
N PRO A 41 6.80 -26.18 -11.63
CA PRO A 41 8.23 -26.43 -11.89
C PRO A 41 8.88 -27.31 -10.81
N GLY A 42 9.59 -28.36 -11.24
CA GLY A 42 10.18 -29.39 -10.39
C GLY A 42 9.43 -30.74 -10.42
N ASP A 43 8.11 -30.72 -10.63
CA ASP A 43 7.28 -31.93 -10.66
C ASP A 43 7.57 -32.78 -11.92
N ILE A 44 7.28 -34.08 -11.83
CA ILE A 44 7.40 -35.04 -12.93
C ILE A 44 6.08 -35.08 -13.69
N LEU A 45 6.11 -34.99 -15.02
CA LEU A 45 4.93 -35.20 -15.86
C LEU A 45 4.57 -36.70 -15.85
N PRO A 46 3.36 -37.10 -15.41
CA PRO A 46 2.95 -38.50 -15.42
C PRO A 46 2.97 -39.09 -16.83
N ASN A 47 3.09 -40.42 -16.93
CA ASN A 47 2.93 -41.12 -18.19
C ASN A 47 1.46 -41.15 -18.61
N LEU A 48 1.09 -40.30 -19.56
CA LEU A 48 -0.27 -40.11 -20.05
C LEU A 48 -0.38 -40.60 -21.49
N VAL A 49 -1.50 -41.25 -21.81
CA VAL A 49 -1.89 -41.55 -23.20
C VAL A 49 -2.78 -40.42 -23.70
N LEU A 50 -2.23 -39.60 -24.59
CA LEU A 50 -2.92 -38.49 -25.22
C LEU A 50 -3.57 -38.98 -26.51
N LYS A 51 -4.89 -38.83 -26.61
CA LYS A 51 -5.70 -39.23 -27.77
C LYS A 51 -6.06 -37.99 -28.60
N ASN A 52 -6.84 -38.20 -29.68
CA ASN A 52 -7.40 -37.12 -30.49
C ASN A 52 -6.32 -36.24 -31.15
N ILE A 53 -5.31 -36.91 -31.69
CA ILE A 53 -4.19 -36.27 -32.37
C ILE A 53 -4.62 -35.85 -33.79
N VAL A 54 -4.38 -34.59 -34.13
CA VAL A 54 -4.66 -34.02 -35.45
C VAL A 54 -3.37 -33.51 -36.08
N ASN A 55 -3.22 -33.65 -37.40
CA ASN A 55 -2.00 -33.26 -38.13
C ASN A 55 -0.73 -34.00 -37.66
N GLY A 56 -0.89 -35.26 -37.26
CA GLY A 56 0.18 -36.18 -36.89
C GLY A 56 0.00 -37.53 -37.57
N THR A 57 1.05 -38.36 -37.53
CA THR A 57 1.05 -39.69 -38.17
C THR A 57 0.41 -40.78 -37.30
N THR A 58 0.15 -40.50 -36.02
CA THR A 58 -0.45 -41.44 -35.07
C THR A 58 -1.78 -40.92 -34.53
N GLN A 59 -2.63 -41.83 -34.05
CA GLN A 59 -3.90 -41.46 -33.41
C GLN A 59 -3.76 -41.14 -31.91
N GLN A 60 -2.64 -41.52 -31.31
CA GLN A 60 -2.32 -41.30 -29.91
C GLN A 60 -0.81 -41.13 -29.70
N ILE A 61 -0.44 -40.45 -28.61
CA ILE A 61 0.93 -40.17 -28.20
C ILE A 61 1.06 -40.46 -26.71
N ARG A 62 2.22 -40.96 -26.25
CA ARG A 62 2.48 -41.08 -24.81
C ARG A 62 3.45 -40.00 -24.35
N THR A 63 3.20 -39.39 -23.20
CA THR A 63 4.14 -38.37 -22.66
C THR A 63 5.52 -38.96 -22.36
N SER A 64 5.60 -40.26 -22.08
CA SER A 64 6.87 -40.98 -21.93
C SER A 64 7.74 -40.97 -23.19
N ASP A 65 7.16 -40.75 -24.37
CA ASP A 65 7.89 -40.74 -25.66
C ASP A 65 8.79 -39.49 -25.79
N PHE A 66 8.60 -38.49 -24.92
CA PHE A 66 9.38 -37.25 -24.89
C PHE A 66 10.38 -37.18 -23.74
N LYS A 67 10.63 -38.28 -23.03
CA LYS A 67 11.53 -38.29 -21.85
C LYS A 67 12.96 -37.82 -22.14
N ASP A 68 13.42 -37.88 -23.39
CA ASP A 68 14.76 -37.46 -23.80
C ASP A 68 14.74 -36.17 -24.66
N LYS A 69 13.59 -35.47 -24.70
CA LYS A 69 13.33 -34.31 -25.55
C LYS A 69 12.83 -33.14 -24.71
N LEU A 70 12.87 -31.94 -25.29
CA LEU A 70 12.09 -30.81 -24.81
C LEU A 70 10.66 -30.93 -25.37
N LEU A 71 9.69 -31.12 -24.48
CA LEU A 71 8.27 -31.08 -24.78
C LEU A 71 7.71 -29.71 -24.37
N ILE A 72 7.10 -29.01 -25.32
CA ILE A 72 6.38 -27.76 -25.10
C ILE A 72 4.90 -28.02 -25.38
N LEU A 73 4.05 -27.76 -24.38
CA LEU A 73 2.61 -27.82 -24.52
C LEU A 73 2.07 -26.38 -24.50
N ASP A 74 1.51 -25.93 -25.62
CA ASP A 74 0.86 -24.62 -25.74
C ASP A 74 -0.65 -24.76 -25.60
N PHE A 75 -1.19 -24.45 -24.42
CA PHE A 75 -2.62 -24.45 -24.19
C PHE A 75 -3.24 -23.21 -24.85
N MET A 76 -4.01 -23.44 -25.90
CA MET A 76 -4.60 -22.39 -26.73
C MET A 76 -5.91 -22.83 -27.42
N ASP A 77 -6.51 -21.92 -28.16
CA ASP A 77 -7.63 -22.20 -29.05
C ASP A 77 -7.53 -21.39 -30.36
N THR A 78 -8.37 -21.74 -31.33
CA THR A 78 -8.42 -21.07 -32.64
C THR A 78 -9.13 -19.71 -32.60
N TYR A 79 -9.53 -19.21 -31.43
CA TYR A 79 -10.14 -17.89 -31.25
C TYR A 79 -9.15 -16.88 -30.63
N CYS A 80 -8.07 -17.36 -30.02
CA CYS A 80 -6.99 -16.53 -29.49
C CYS A 80 -6.08 -15.99 -30.62
N SER A 81 -6.36 -14.78 -31.12
CA SER A 81 -5.55 -14.14 -32.17
C SER A 81 -4.05 -14.11 -31.83
N SER A 82 -3.70 -13.70 -30.60
CA SER A 82 -2.30 -13.60 -30.18
C SER A 82 -1.60 -14.97 -30.10
N CYS A 83 -2.33 -16.05 -29.79
CA CYS A 83 -1.79 -17.41 -29.78
C CYS A 83 -1.51 -17.88 -31.22
N ILE A 84 -2.47 -17.64 -32.13
CA ILE A 84 -2.36 -18.04 -33.54
C ILE A 84 -1.16 -17.35 -34.21
N GLU A 85 -0.90 -16.08 -33.89
CA GLU A 85 0.25 -15.33 -34.40
C GLU A 85 1.61 -15.92 -33.99
N ALA A 86 1.67 -16.64 -32.86
CA ALA A 86 2.91 -17.28 -32.40
C ALA A 86 3.20 -18.62 -33.11
N LEU A 87 2.18 -19.28 -33.65
CA LEU A 87 2.31 -20.62 -34.24
C LEU A 87 3.32 -20.74 -35.40
N PRO A 88 3.44 -19.79 -36.35
CA PRO A 88 4.46 -19.88 -37.40
C PRO A 88 5.89 -19.94 -36.85
N LYS A 89 6.17 -19.18 -35.79
CA LYS A 89 7.47 -19.20 -35.12
C LYS A 89 7.71 -20.56 -34.45
N MET A 90 6.73 -21.06 -33.69
CA MET A 90 6.81 -22.38 -33.07
C MET A 90 6.96 -23.51 -34.10
N ASN A 91 6.30 -23.41 -35.24
CA ASN A 91 6.45 -24.36 -36.33
C ASN A 91 7.88 -24.38 -36.88
N ALA A 92 8.47 -23.21 -37.15
CA ALA A 92 9.86 -23.11 -37.60
C ALA A 92 10.83 -23.64 -36.53
N GLN A 93 10.57 -23.35 -35.26
CA GLN A 93 11.36 -23.85 -34.13
C GLN A 93 11.32 -25.38 -34.05
N GLN A 94 10.14 -26.02 -34.12
CA GLN A 94 10.06 -27.48 -34.14
C GLN A 94 10.85 -28.08 -35.32
N GLN A 95 10.80 -27.47 -36.50
CA GLN A 95 11.58 -27.90 -37.66
C GLN A 95 13.09 -27.74 -37.44
N GLN A 96 13.53 -26.65 -36.81
CA GLN A 96 14.93 -26.36 -36.55
C GLN A 96 15.61 -27.40 -35.64
N TRP A 97 14.97 -27.82 -34.56
CA TRP A 97 15.55 -28.78 -33.61
C TRP A 97 15.11 -30.23 -33.83
N GLY A 98 14.19 -30.47 -34.77
CA GLY A 98 13.72 -31.79 -35.19
C GLY A 98 13.40 -32.68 -34.00
N ASN A 99 14.08 -33.83 -33.89
CA ASN A 99 13.80 -34.80 -32.84
C ASN A 99 14.17 -34.36 -31.41
N ARG A 100 14.84 -33.21 -31.20
CA ARG A 100 15.19 -32.72 -29.86
C ARG A 100 14.06 -31.93 -29.18
N VAL A 101 13.11 -31.40 -29.96
CA VAL A 101 12.03 -30.53 -29.48
C VAL A 101 10.70 -30.99 -30.07
N ALA A 102 9.68 -31.11 -29.24
CA ALA A 102 8.32 -31.40 -29.65
C ALA A 102 7.39 -30.31 -29.12
N ILE A 103 6.67 -29.63 -30.01
CA ILE A 103 5.77 -28.53 -29.67
C ILE A 103 4.36 -28.92 -30.08
N TYR A 104 3.46 -28.99 -29.11
CA TYR A 104 2.05 -29.34 -29.33
C TYR A 104 1.15 -28.20 -28.88
N PRO A 105 0.37 -27.60 -29.80
CA PRO A 105 -0.83 -26.90 -29.43
C PRO A 105 -1.83 -27.87 -28.79
N VAL A 106 -2.31 -27.52 -27.60
CA VAL A 106 -3.28 -28.28 -26.81
C VAL A 106 -4.56 -27.46 -26.71
N THR A 107 -5.69 -28.04 -27.11
CA THR A 107 -6.97 -27.32 -27.12
C THR A 107 -8.13 -28.19 -26.65
N TRP A 108 -9.09 -27.56 -25.98
CA TRP A 108 -10.38 -28.16 -25.62
C TRP A 108 -11.29 -28.39 -26.84
N GLN A 109 -11.00 -27.73 -27.96
CA GLN A 109 -11.80 -27.81 -29.18
C GLN A 109 -11.76 -29.20 -29.82
N LYS A 110 -12.87 -29.65 -30.38
CA LYS A 110 -13.02 -31.00 -30.97
C LYS A 110 -12.12 -31.19 -32.21
N PRO A 111 -11.67 -32.44 -32.50
CA PRO A 111 -10.83 -32.73 -33.66
C PRO A 111 -11.36 -32.21 -35.00
N ALA A 112 -12.67 -32.29 -35.23
CA ALA A 112 -13.31 -31.86 -36.47
C ALA A 112 -13.13 -30.35 -36.73
N LEU A 113 -13.25 -29.52 -35.68
CA LEU A 113 -13.06 -28.07 -35.77
C LEU A 113 -11.61 -27.76 -36.15
N ILE A 114 -10.65 -28.40 -35.49
CA ILE A 114 -9.22 -28.18 -35.77
C ILE A 114 -8.86 -28.64 -37.19
N LYS A 115 -9.36 -29.80 -37.64
CA LYS A 115 -9.16 -30.27 -39.03
C LYS A 115 -9.69 -29.27 -40.05
N GLN A 116 -10.87 -28.70 -39.81
CA GLN A 116 -11.44 -27.68 -40.67
C GLN A 116 -10.62 -26.38 -40.64
N TRP A 117 -10.19 -25.95 -39.45
CA TRP A 117 -9.38 -24.74 -39.31
C TRP A 117 -8.03 -24.86 -40.02
N LEU A 118 -7.37 -26.02 -39.95
CA LEU A 118 -6.09 -26.29 -40.63
C LEU A 118 -6.19 -26.25 -42.16
N THR A 119 -7.37 -26.56 -42.73
CA THR A 119 -7.56 -26.62 -44.20
C THR A 119 -8.19 -25.36 -44.79
N LYS A 120 -8.81 -24.51 -43.96
CA LYS A 120 -9.47 -23.27 -44.39
C LYS A 120 -8.49 -22.33 -45.10
N PRO A 121 -8.76 -21.87 -46.35
CA PRO A 121 -7.81 -21.06 -47.13
C PRO A 121 -7.31 -19.79 -46.43
N GLU A 122 -8.17 -19.12 -45.68
CA GLU A 122 -7.86 -17.87 -44.96
C GLU A 122 -7.11 -18.10 -43.65
N SER A 123 -7.13 -19.33 -43.11
CA SER A 123 -6.48 -19.64 -41.83
C SER A 123 -4.98 -19.39 -41.90
N ILE A 124 -4.40 -18.89 -40.81
CA ILE A 124 -2.94 -18.78 -40.68
C ILE A 124 -2.29 -20.15 -40.83
N ALA A 125 -2.94 -21.22 -40.35
CA ALA A 125 -2.47 -22.58 -40.51
C ALA A 125 -2.22 -22.97 -41.98
N ARG A 126 -3.22 -22.76 -42.84
CA ARG A 126 -3.10 -23.07 -44.27
C ARG A 126 -2.12 -22.13 -44.97
N ARG A 127 -2.22 -20.83 -44.73
CA ARG A 127 -1.38 -19.82 -45.40
C ARG A 127 0.11 -19.94 -45.05
N LYS A 128 0.43 -20.35 -43.82
CA LYS A 128 1.80 -20.56 -43.33
C LYS A 128 2.23 -22.02 -43.34
N GLN A 129 1.40 -22.92 -43.89
CA GLN A 129 1.68 -24.35 -44.05
C GLN A 129 2.14 -25.02 -42.76
N LEU A 130 1.45 -24.72 -41.65
CA LEU A 130 1.82 -25.24 -40.33
C LEU A 130 1.77 -26.77 -40.31
N GLN A 131 2.86 -27.38 -39.82
CA GLN A 131 3.05 -28.82 -39.67
C GLN A 131 2.98 -29.26 -38.20
N LEU A 132 2.62 -28.34 -37.29
CA LEU A 132 2.43 -28.67 -35.88
C LEU A 132 1.33 -29.70 -35.71
N THR A 133 1.61 -30.73 -34.92
CA THR A 133 0.63 -31.74 -34.51
C THR A 133 -0.15 -31.21 -33.30
N TRP A 134 -1.46 -31.38 -33.31
CA TRP A 134 -2.38 -30.85 -32.31
C TRP A 134 -2.91 -31.94 -31.39
N ILE A 135 -2.99 -31.65 -30.09
CA ILE A 135 -3.76 -32.42 -29.11
C ILE A 135 -5.11 -31.73 -28.95
N THR A 136 -6.19 -32.42 -29.30
CA THR A 136 -7.54 -31.82 -29.39
C THR A 136 -8.52 -32.48 -28.44
N GLY A 137 -9.59 -31.76 -28.06
CA GLY A 137 -10.55 -32.24 -27.07
C GLY A 137 -9.92 -32.51 -25.70
N ASP A 138 -8.91 -31.74 -25.31
CA ASP A 138 -8.22 -31.93 -24.03
C ASP A 138 -9.17 -31.74 -22.85
N THR A 139 -9.09 -32.68 -21.90
CA THR A 139 -9.78 -32.65 -20.60
C THR A 139 -8.88 -33.16 -19.47
N VAL A 140 -7.60 -33.42 -19.78
CA VAL A 140 -6.65 -34.09 -18.88
C VAL A 140 -5.45 -33.19 -18.64
N LEU A 141 -4.78 -32.70 -19.69
CA LEU A 141 -3.59 -31.87 -19.56
C LEU A 141 -3.91 -30.53 -18.87
N SER A 142 -5.04 -29.91 -19.20
CA SER A 142 -5.55 -28.70 -18.54
C SER A 142 -5.82 -28.87 -17.04
N LYS A 143 -5.97 -30.10 -16.53
CA LYS A 143 -6.08 -30.37 -15.08
C LYS A 143 -4.72 -30.47 -14.39
N TYR A 144 -3.70 -30.94 -15.11
CA TYR A 144 -2.31 -30.95 -14.64
C TYR A 144 -1.65 -29.58 -14.76
N PHE A 145 -2.04 -28.77 -15.74
CA PHE A 145 -1.55 -27.40 -15.94
C PHE A 145 -2.74 -26.44 -15.89
N ARG A 146 -3.25 -26.19 -14.68
CA ARG A 146 -4.44 -25.36 -14.46
C ARG A 146 -4.14 -23.91 -14.85
N HIS A 147 -5.02 -23.33 -15.65
CA HIS A 147 -4.87 -21.97 -16.17
C HIS A 147 -6.24 -21.33 -16.39
N LYS A 148 -6.29 -20.01 -16.24
CA LYS A 148 -7.47 -19.18 -16.54
C LYS A 148 -7.32 -18.45 -17.87
N PHE A 149 -6.09 -18.08 -18.20
CA PHE A 149 -5.76 -17.32 -19.40
C PHE A 149 -4.84 -18.11 -20.33
N ILE A 150 -5.14 -18.04 -21.63
CA ILE A 150 -4.33 -18.58 -22.72
C ILE A 150 -3.61 -17.43 -23.47
N SER A 151 -2.46 -17.64 -24.08
CA SER A 151 -1.67 -18.89 -24.12
C SER A 151 -1.01 -19.19 -22.77
N HIS A 152 -1.03 -20.47 -22.40
CA HIS A 152 -0.33 -21.01 -21.24
C HIS A 152 0.64 -22.08 -21.73
N ILE A 153 1.93 -21.90 -21.48
CA ILE A 153 2.98 -22.78 -22.01
C ILE A 153 3.58 -23.60 -20.89
N ALA A 154 3.48 -24.92 -20.99
CA ALA A 154 4.22 -25.83 -20.12
C ALA A 154 5.50 -26.31 -20.81
N TRP A 155 6.63 -26.11 -20.15
CA TRP A 155 7.94 -26.59 -20.58
C TRP A 155 8.30 -27.84 -19.80
N ILE A 156 8.46 -28.96 -20.50
CA ILE A 156 8.82 -30.25 -19.92
C ILE A 156 10.12 -30.72 -20.54
N TYR A 157 11.16 -30.89 -19.73
CA TYR A 157 12.45 -31.37 -20.19
C TYR A 157 12.90 -32.52 -19.31
N LYS A 158 13.36 -33.61 -19.94
CA LYS A 158 13.75 -34.83 -19.24
C LYS A 158 12.66 -35.39 -18.30
N GLY A 159 11.41 -35.31 -18.75
CA GLY A 159 10.22 -35.73 -18.00
C GLY A 159 9.80 -34.82 -16.83
N ARG A 160 10.51 -33.72 -16.58
CA ARG A 160 10.20 -32.78 -15.50
C ARG A 160 9.65 -31.47 -16.05
N VAL A 161 8.67 -30.90 -15.36
CA VAL A 161 8.20 -29.55 -15.61
C VAL A 161 9.32 -28.60 -15.18
N ILE A 162 9.85 -27.81 -16.11
CA ILE A 162 10.95 -26.86 -15.82
C ILE A 162 10.44 -25.41 -15.77
N ALA A 163 9.32 -25.12 -16.44
CA ALA A 163 8.74 -23.78 -16.45
C ALA A 163 7.26 -23.79 -16.88
N ILE A 164 6.55 -22.75 -16.46
CA ILE A 164 5.22 -22.39 -16.95
C ILE A 164 5.27 -20.91 -17.33
N THR A 165 4.99 -20.58 -18.60
CA THR A 165 5.21 -19.23 -19.15
C THR A 165 4.06 -18.78 -20.06
N GLY A 166 4.12 -17.54 -20.55
CA GLY A 166 3.40 -17.12 -21.75
C GLY A 166 4.15 -17.49 -23.03
N LYS A 167 3.48 -17.33 -24.18
CA LYS A 167 3.99 -17.64 -25.54
C LYS A 167 5.24 -16.84 -25.93
N GLU A 168 5.40 -15.62 -25.41
CA GLU A 168 6.53 -14.72 -25.69
C GLU A 168 7.88 -15.30 -25.26
N TYR A 169 7.89 -16.23 -24.31
CA TYR A 169 9.10 -16.92 -23.84
C TYR A 169 9.52 -18.10 -24.73
N VAL A 170 8.70 -18.51 -25.71
CA VAL A 170 9.04 -19.56 -26.67
C VAL A 170 9.92 -18.95 -27.78
N THR A 171 11.18 -18.67 -27.43
CA THR A 171 12.21 -18.11 -28.33
C THR A 171 13.26 -19.16 -28.68
N ALA A 172 13.98 -18.95 -29.79
CA ALA A 172 15.06 -19.85 -30.20
C ALA A 172 16.16 -19.94 -29.14
N GLU A 173 16.57 -18.77 -28.62
CA GLU A 173 17.55 -18.62 -27.55
C GLU A 173 17.16 -19.39 -26.27
N ASN A 174 15.90 -19.28 -25.85
CA ASN A 174 15.43 -19.97 -24.67
C ASN A 174 15.35 -21.49 -24.87
N ILE A 175 14.89 -21.94 -26.04
CA ILE A 175 14.90 -23.36 -26.40
C ILE A 175 16.34 -23.90 -26.36
N GLU A 176 17.29 -23.17 -26.95
CA GLU A 176 18.70 -23.52 -26.95
C GLU A 176 19.29 -23.57 -25.52
N THR A 177 18.96 -22.60 -24.68
CA THR A 177 19.35 -22.56 -23.26
C THR A 177 18.89 -23.83 -22.53
N VAL A 178 17.63 -24.21 -22.69
CA VAL A 178 17.07 -25.43 -22.10
C VAL A 178 17.76 -26.68 -22.65
N LEU A 179 17.95 -26.76 -23.97
CA LEU A 179 18.61 -27.89 -24.63
C LEU A 179 20.08 -28.05 -24.23
N ASN A 180 20.73 -26.97 -23.82
CA ASN A 180 22.10 -26.95 -23.28
C ASN A 180 22.15 -27.15 -21.76
N ASN A 181 21.01 -27.45 -21.12
CA ASN A 181 20.90 -27.72 -19.68
C ASN A 181 21.37 -26.53 -18.81
N GLN A 182 21.21 -25.31 -19.33
CA GLN A 182 21.51 -24.07 -18.63
C GLN A 182 20.28 -23.59 -17.84
N PRO A 183 20.48 -22.89 -16.70
CA PRO A 183 19.38 -22.37 -15.90
C PRO A 183 18.64 -21.25 -16.64
N VAL A 184 17.31 -21.35 -16.67
CA VAL A 184 16.41 -20.35 -17.27
C VAL A 184 15.93 -19.36 -16.22
N ARG A 185 16.01 -18.06 -16.51
CA ARG A 185 15.57 -16.96 -15.62
C ARG A 185 14.44 -16.17 -16.27
N TRP A 186 13.24 -16.73 -16.22
CA TRP A 186 12.01 -16.10 -16.71
C TRP A 186 10.94 -16.04 -15.61
N PRO A 187 10.00 -15.09 -15.66
CA PRO A 187 8.89 -15.06 -14.74
C PRO A 187 7.99 -16.29 -14.96
N VAL A 188 7.66 -16.98 -13.87
CA VAL A 188 6.67 -18.06 -13.89
C VAL A 188 5.29 -17.42 -14.03
N LYS A 189 4.56 -17.81 -15.08
CA LYS A 189 3.17 -17.37 -15.26
C LYS A 189 2.31 -17.96 -14.14
N SER A 190 1.64 -17.07 -13.40
CA SER A 190 0.71 -17.42 -12.34
C SER A 190 -0.62 -16.71 -12.59
N ASP A 191 -1.70 -17.47 -12.68
CA ASP A 191 -3.04 -16.93 -12.86
C ASP A 191 -3.75 -16.85 -11.52
N ALA A 192 -4.34 -15.69 -11.21
CA ALA A 192 -5.20 -15.54 -10.04
C ALA A 192 -6.54 -16.24 -10.31
N MET A 193 -6.62 -17.52 -9.94
CA MET A 193 -7.80 -18.37 -10.18
C MET A 193 -9.05 -17.80 -9.51
N ASN A 194 -8.92 -17.31 -8.28
CA ASN A 194 -10.03 -16.87 -7.42
C ASN A 194 -10.12 -15.34 -7.25
N PHE A 195 -9.57 -14.56 -8.19
CA PHE A 195 -9.67 -13.10 -8.13
C PHE A 195 -11.12 -12.65 -8.34
N ASP A 196 -11.65 -11.91 -7.37
CA ASP A 196 -13.00 -11.35 -7.35
C ASP A 196 -12.91 -9.82 -7.39
N ALA A 197 -13.15 -9.24 -8.57
CA ALA A 197 -13.06 -7.80 -8.80
C ALA A 197 -14.13 -6.99 -8.04
N SER A 198 -15.12 -7.65 -7.42
CA SER A 198 -16.12 -6.97 -6.58
C SER A 198 -15.62 -6.70 -5.15
N ARG A 199 -14.48 -7.27 -4.76
CA ARG A 199 -13.89 -7.08 -3.42
C ARG A 199 -12.94 -5.89 -3.40
N PRO A 200 -12.74 -5.23 -2.24
CA PRO A 200 -11.74 -4.19 -2.09
C PRO A 200 -10.34 -4.70 -2.48
N LEU A 201 -9.56 -3.87 -3.19
CA LEU A 201 -8.22 -4.23 -3.64
C LEU A 201 -7.30 -4.60 -2.46
N PHE A 202 -7.34 -3.83 -1.37
CA PHE A 202 -6.53 -4.05 -0.17
C PHE A 202 -7.27 -4.92 0.85
N THR A 203 -7.35 -6.24 0.60
CA THR A 203 -7.70 -7.19 1.65
C THR A 203 -6.45 -7.79 2.29
N ILE A 204 -6.58 -8.27 3.54
CA ILE A 204 -5.51 -9.01 4.22
C ILE A 204 -5.08 -10.23 3.37
N ALA A 205 -6.02 -10.86 2.66
CA ALA A 205 -5.75 -12.03 1.82
C ALA A 205 -4.97 -11.68 0.53
N ASP A 206 -5.18 -10.48 -0.03
CA ASP A 206 -4.52 -10.04 -1.28
C ASP A 206 -3.19 -9.32 -1.03
N SER A 207 -2.92 -8.91 0.23
CA SER A 207 -1.70 -8.18 0.60
C SER A 207 -0.40 -8.89 0.15
N ALA A 208 -0.38 -10.24 0.16
CA ALA A 208 0.76 -11.04 -0.27
C ALA A 208 0.96 -11.11 -1.80
N ASN A 209 -0.05 -10.71 -2.59
CA ASN A 209 0.00 -10.77 -4.06
C ASN A 209 0.44 -9.45 -4.70
N PHE A 210 0.57 -8.37 -3.92
CA PHE A 210 1.09 -7.11 -4.44
C PHE A 210 2.61 -7.15 -4.60
N ASN A 211 3.08 -6.63 -5.72
CA ASN A 211 4.50 -6.37 -5.90
C ASN A 211 4.90 -5.14 -5.07
N SER A 212 5.37 -5.36 -3.85
CA SER A 212 5.82 -4.29 -2.94
C SER A 212 7.02 -3.49 -3.48
N ASN A 213 7.75 -4.03 -4.46
CA ASN A 213 8.86 -3.33 -5.13
C ASN A 213 8.39 -2.43 -6.28
N SER A 214 7.08 -2.36 -6.55
CA SER A 214 6.54 -1.48 -7.57
C SER A 214 6.59 -0.02 -7.11
N ARG A 215 7.00 0.90 -7.99
CA ARG A 215 6.88 2.36 -7.76
C ARG A 215 5.45 2.85 -7.53
N PHE A 216 4.47 1.98 -7.74
CA PHE A 216 3.04 2.25 -7.54
C PHE A 216 2.49 1.58 -6.26
N PHE A 217 3.37 1.06 -5.40
CA PHE A 217 2.97 0.46 -4.13
C PHE A 217 2.85 1.54 -3.04
N ASP A 218 1.82 2.38 -3.20
CA ASP A 218 1.47 3.46 -2.27
C ASP A 218 0.05 3.26 -1.75
N TYR A 219 -0.17 3.48 -0.44
CA TYR A 219 -1.52 3.53 0.12
C TYR A 219 -1.57 4.30 1.44
N SER A 220 -2.77 4.74 1.81
CA SER A 220 -3.06 5.14 3.18
C SER A 220 -4.45 4.65 3.62
N GLY A 221 -4.55 4.28 4.88
CA GLY A 221 -5.75 3.70 5.46
C GLY A 221 -5.98 4.20 6.88
N MET A 222 -7.27 4.26 7.25
CA MET A 222 -7.72 4.57 8.60
C MET A 222 -8.71 3.51 9.04
N ALA A 223 -8.59 3.10 10.30
CA ALA A 223 -9.52 2.19 10.96
C ALA A 223 -9.84 2.72 12.37
N GLY A 224 -10.89 2.18 12.99
CA GLY A 224 -11.22 2.51 14.37
C GLY A 224 -10.23 1.95 15.39
N PHE A 225 -10.55 2.11 16.66
CA PHE A 225 -9.83 1.52 17.77
C PHE A 225 -9.65 0.00 17.63
N ARG A 226 -8.47 -0.49 17.96
CA ARG A 226 -8.11 -1.90 17.94
C ARG A 226 -7.78 -2.40 19.35
N LYS A 227 -8.68 -3.20 19.92
CA LYS A 227 -8.48 -3.84 21.23
C LYS A 227 -7.19 -4.67 21.24
N GLY A 228 -6.42 -4.55 22.33
CA GLY A 228 -5.18 -5.30 22.53
C GLY A 228 -3.92 -4.63 21.96
N LEU A 229 -4.04 -3.44 21.37
CA LEU A 229 -2.89 -2.60 21.02
C LEU A 229 -2.78 -1.41 21.97
N VAL A 230 -1.55 -1.05 22.32
CA VAL A 230 -1.26 0.20 23.02
C VAL A 230 -1.23 1.37 22.02
N ALA A 231 -1.35 2.59 22.54
CA ALA A 231 -1.17 3.78 21.73
C ALA A 231 0.31 3.87 21.29
N GLU A 232 0.55 3.76 19.99
CA GLU A 232 1.92 3.80 19.44
C GLU A 232 1.93 4.46 18.05
N ASN A 233 2.92 5.30 17.78
CA ASN A 233 3.13 5.89 16.46
C ASN A 233 4.59 5.77 16.05
N GLY A 234 4.86 5.89 14.76
CA GLY A 234 6.23 5.83 14.28
C GLY A 234 6.38 5.99 12.78
N VAL A 235 7.64 6.12 12.38
CA VAL A 235 8.09 6.03 10.99
C VAL A 235 9.04 4.84 10.89
N VAL A 236 8.79 3.95 9.94
CA VAL A 236 9.61 2.76 9.68
C VAL A 236 10.14 2.81 8.26
N TYR A 237 11.44 2.58 8.11
CA TYR A 237 12.09 2.39 6.82
C TYR A 237 12.57 0.94 6.73
N ASP A 238 12.01 0.18 5.81
CA ASP A 238 12.50 -1.13 5.39
C ASP A 238 12.92 -1.06 3.92
N SER A 239 13.71 -2.03 3.48
CA SER A 239 14.19 -2.24 2.10
C SER A 239 13.11 -2.18 1.02
N ALA A 240 11.84 -2.43 1.37
CA ALA A 240 10.72 -2.42 0.44
C ALA A 240 9.57 -1.46 0.83
N ILE A 241 9.56 -0.87 2.03
CA ILE A 241 8.40 -0.16 2.57
C ILE A 241 8.84 1.04 3.41
N HIS A 242 8.30 2.22 3.11
CA HIS A 242 8.44 3.43 3.93
C HIS A 242 7.10 3.78 4.57
N ARG A 243 6.99 3.58 5.88
CA ARG A 243 5.72 3.50 6.58
C ARG A 243 5.61 4.57 7.66
N THR A 244 4.45 5.22 7.78
CA THR A 244 4.09 6.11 8.89
C THR A 244 2.81 5.59 9.52
N TYR A 245 2.75 5.40 10.83
CA TYR A 245 1.59 4.80 11.48
C TYR A 245 1.22 5.47 12.81
N PHE A 246 -0.05 5.31 13.16
CA PHE A 246 -0.62 5.61 14.47
C PHE A 246 -1.54 4.46 14.86
N TYR A 247 -1.38 3.88 16.04
CA TYR A 247 -2.23 2.83 16.58
C TYR A 247 -2.96 3.37 17.80
N ASN A 248 -4.29 3.30 17.81
CA ASN A 248 -5.11 3.77 18.93
C ASN A 248 -4.75 5.19 19.40
N PHE A 249 -4.55 6.13 18.46
CA PHE A 249 -4.31 7.53 18.79
C PHE A 249 -5.62 8.31 18.91
N SER A 250 -5.65 9.30 19.81
CA SER A 250 -6.70 10.32 19.78
C SER A 250 -6.42 11.32 18.66
N ILE A 251 -7.46 12.03 18.21
CA ILE A 251 -7.30 13.09 17.19
C ILE A 251 -6.31 14.14 17.66
N VAL A 252 -6.43 14.61 18.91
CA VAL A 252 -5.56 15.66 19.44
C VAL A 252 -4.10 15.19 19.48
N ASP A 253 -3.84 14.00 20.02
CA ASP A 253 -2.47 13.49 20.14
C ASP A 253 -1.82 13.27 18.78
N ALA A 254 -2.58 12.82 17.77
CA ALA A 254 -2.07 12.65 16.42
C ALA A 254 -1.67 13.99 15.79
N TYR A 255 -2.53 15.02 15.89
CA TYR A 255 -2.20 16.34 15.36
C TYR A 255 -1.06 17.02 16.10
N VAL A 256 -0.99 16.85 17.43
CA VAL A 256 0.15 17.32 18.23
C VAL A 256 1.45 16.67 17.75
N ALA A 257 1.47 15.34 17.60
CA ALA A 257 2.63 14.61 17.12
C ALA A 257 3.05 15.06 15.71
N LEU A 258 2.09 15.29 14.81
CA LEU A 258 2.37 15.71 13.43
C LEU A 258 2.88 17.16 13.35
N TRP A 259 2.22 18.09 14.03
CA TRP A 259 2.56 19.51 13.96
C TRP A 259 3.82 19.87 14.74
N ALA A 260 4.23 19.05 15.71
CA ALA A 260 5.51 19.18 16.40
C ALA A 260 6.73 19.18 15.44
N HIS A 261 6.61 18.57 14.24
CA HIS A 261 7.66 18.57 13.22
C HIS A 261 7.80 19.90 12.45
N PHE A 262 6.96 20.90 12.74
CA PHE A 262 6.93 22.18 12.05
C PHE A 262 7.23 23.38 12.93
N ILE A 263 7.52 23.15 14.23
CA ILE A 263 7.81 24.20 15.21
C ILE A 263 9.10 23.92 15.97
N GLU A 264 9.72 24.98 16.51
CA GLU A 264 10.92 24.87 17.34
C GLU A 264 10.79 25.77 18.58
N PRO A 265 11.01 25.24 19.81
CA PRO A 265 11.22 23.82 20.12
C PRO A 265 9.89 23.03 20.10
N PRO A 266 9.93 21.75 19.67
CA PRO A 266 8.72 20.95 19.40
C PRO A 266 7.90 20.62 20.65
N LEU A 267 8.57 20.60 21.82
CA LEU A 267 7.98 20.23 23.10
C LEU A 267 6.81 21.14 23.49
N PHE A 268 6.79 22.39 23.04
CA PHE A 268 5.76 23.34 23.46
C PHE A 268 4.34 22.94 23.04
N LEU A 269 4.12 22.17 21.97
CA LEU A 269 2.76 21.72 21.62
C LEU A 269 2.24 20.53 22.47
N LEU A 270 3.11 19.86 23.25
CA LEU A 270 2.86 18.48 23.66
C LEU A 270 1.82 18.24 24.76
N ALA A 271 1.29 19.26 25.44
CA ALA A 271 0.44 18.99 26.60
C ALA A 271 -0.45 20.13 27.08
N HIS A 272 -0.27 21.36 26.59
CA HIS A 272 -0.86 22.52 27.25
C HIS A 272 -2.21 22.92 26.63
N PRO A 273 -3.32 23.01 27.40
CA PRO A 273 -4.63 23.40 26.85
C PRO A 273 -4.65 24.84 26.30
N GLY A 274 -3.76 25.71 26.77
CA GLY A 274 -3.57 27.05 26.20
C GLY A 274 -2.84 27.08 24.85
N ARG A 275 -2.28 25.94 24.40
CA ARG A 275 -1.58 25.81 23.11
C ARG A 275 -2.32 24.92 22.12
N ILE A 276 -3.46 24.36 22.52
CA ILE A 276 -4.35 23.55 21.68
C ILE A 276 -5.75 24.17 21.75
N GLN A 277 -6.22 24.72 20.63
CA GLN A 277 -7.53 25.34 20.52
C GLN A 277 -8.47 24.43 19.73
N LEU A 278 -9.53 23.97 20.41
CA LEU A 278 -10.59 23.18 19.78
C LEU A 278 -11.79 24.09 19.48
N GLU A 279 -11.93 24.45 18.21
CA GLU A 279 -13.04 25.22 17.64
C GLU A 279 -14.04 24.23 17.02
N VAL A 280 -14.68 23.42 17.87
CA VAL A 280 -15.48 22.24 17.49
C VAL A 280 -16.80 22.20 18.25
N LYS A 281 -17.82 21.54 17.68
CA LYS A 281 -19.16 21.48 18.29
C LYS A 281 -19.18 20.62 19.55
N ASN A 282 -18.51 19.47 19.52
CA ASN A 282 -18.46 18.53 20.63
C ASN A 282 -17.02 18.21 21.07
N LYS A 283 -16.56 18.85 22.14
CA LYS A 283 -15.21 18.62 22.68
C LYS A 283 -14.98 17.18 23.19
N ASN A 284 -16.03 16.44 23.55
CA ASN A 284 -15.90 15.05 24.01
C ASN A 284 -15.39 14.12 22.90
N ARG A 285 -15.46 14.49 21.62
CA ARG A 285 -14.83 13.72 20.53
C ARG A 285 -13.30 13.79 20.55
N TYR A 286 -12.74 14.81 21.17
CA TYR A 286 -11.33 15.18 21.09
C TYR A 286 -10.59 15.01 22.41
N LEU A 287 -11.29 15.20 23.53
CA LEU A 287 -10.75 15.12 24.87
C LEU A 287 -11.65 14.23 25.74
N PHE A 288 -11.03 13.28 26.44
CA PHE A 288 -11.71 12.44 27.42
C PHE A 288 -12.13 13.26 28.64
N ASP A 289 -13.37 13.07 29.07
CA ASP A 289 -13.96 13.67 30.27
C ASP A 289 -14.34 12.54 31.25
N ALA A 290 -13.56 12.41 32.33
CA ALA A 290 -13.76 11.38 33.35
C ALA A 290 -15.11 11.48 34.06
N ALA A 291 -15.78 12.64 34.02
CA ALA A 291 -17.13 12.78 34.57
C ALA A 291 -18.22 12.17 33.66
N LYS A 292 -17.90 11.88 32.39
CA LYS A 292 -18.86 11.39 31.39
C LYS A 292 -18.79 9.90 31.12
N GLY A 293 -17.83 9.18 31.70
CA GLY A 293 -17.75 7.73 31.57
C GLY A 293 -16.36 7.16 31.76
N TYR A 294 -16.17 5.94 31.25
CA TYR A 294 -14.92 5.20 31.36
C TYR A 294 -14.01 5.48 30.16
N ALA A 295 -12.71 5.58 30.42
CA ALA A 295 -11.69 5.84 29.40
C ALA A 295 -11.73 4.79 28.28
N ASP A 296 -11.88 3.51 28.62
CA ASP A 296 -11.93 2.43 27.62
C ASP A 296 -13.10 2.55 26.63
N VAL A 297 -14.27 3.02 27.11
CA VAL A 297 -15.45 3.25 26.26
C VAL A 297 -15.19 4.42 25.33
N TRP A 298 -14.63 5.50 25.88
CA TRP A 298 -14.24 6.66 25.09
C TRP A 298 -13.19 6.31 24.04
N ASP A 299 -12.20 5.51 24.39
CA ASP A 299 -11.12 5.04 23.52
C ASP A 299 -11.68 4.24 22.34
N MET A 300 -12.63 3.33 22.59
CA MET A 300 -13.28 2.53 21.54
C MET A 300 -14.02 3.40 20.51
N GLU A 301 -14.58 4.52 20.93
CA GLU A 301 -15.35 5.43 20.08
C GLU A 301 -14.48 6.49 19.39
N ASN A 302 -13.44 7.00 20.04
CA ASN A 302 -12.77 8.24 19.65
C ASN A 302 -11.30 8.06 19.24
N ARG A 303 -10.70 6.88 19.46
CA ARG A 303 -9.35 6.60 18.96
C ARG A 303 -9.38 5.88 17.62
N PHE A 304 -8.33 6.08 16.85
CA PHE A 304 -8.18 5.49 15.52
C PHE A 304 -6.82 4.87 15.31
N CYS A 305 -6.77 3.95 14.35
CA CYS A 305 -5.54 3.50 13.72
C CYS A 305 -5.39 4.17 12.36
N TYR A 306 -4.16 4.49 12.00
CA TYR A 306 -3.80 5.06 10.71
C TYR A 306 -2.49 4.45 10.22
N GLU A 307 -2.38 4.30 8.91
CA GLU A 307 -1.15 3.92 8.25
C GLU A 307 -1.05 4.60 6.88
N MET A 308 0.16 5.05 6.55
CA MET A 308 0.54 5.45 5.20
C MET A 308 1.82 4.72 4.82
N VAL A 309 1.79 4.07 3.67
CA VAL A 309 2.95 3.44 3.02
C VAL A 309 3.25 4.19 1.73
N THR A 310 4.53 4.49 1.54
CA THR A 310 5.06 5.10 0.32
C THR A 310 6.17 4.24 -0.29
N ALA A 311 6.21 4.19 -1.61
CA ALA A 311 7.18 3.48 -2.44
C ALA A 311 8.54 4.20 -2.44
N GLU A 312 8.55 5.50 -2.15
CA GLU A 312 9.77 6.30 -2.03
C GLU A 312 9.92 6.92 -0.63
N ILE A 313 11.16 7.21 -0.24
CA ILE A 313 11.49 7.95 0.97
C ILE A 313 11.12 9.41 0.76
N LEU A 314 10.13 9.88 1.52
CA LEU A 314 9.77 11.30 1.56
C LEU A 314 10.60 12.07 2.59
N PRO A 315 10.92 13.36 2.32
CA PRO A 315 11.39 14.29 3.34
C PRO A 315 10.38 14.40 4.49
N ASP A 316 10.87 14.53 5.73
CA ASP A 316 10.03 14.50 6.94
C ASP A 316 8.85 15.48 6.90
N LYS A 317 9.12 16.76 6.60
CA LYS A 317 8.05 17.78 6.51
C LYS A 317 7.01 17.44 5.44
N GLU A 318 7.43 16.85 4.32
CA GLU A 318 6.48 16.43 3.28
C GLU A 318 5.64 15.24 3.74
N ARG A 319 6.27 14.23 4.35
CA ARG A 319 5.62 13.06 4.93
C ARG A 319 4.52 13.45 5.91
N PHE A 320 4.85 14.27 6.91
CA PHE A 320 3.88 14.68 7.92
C PHE A 320 2.78 15.56 7.34
N ARG A 321 3.09 16.42 6.37
CA ARG A 321 2.07 17.22 5.67
C ARG A 321 1.08 16.35 4.89
N ARG A 322 1.54 15.25 4.28
CA ARG A 322 0.65 14.28 3.62
C ARG A 322 -0.27 13.59 4.63
N VAL A 323 0.25 13.17 5.78
CA VAL A 323 -0.58 12.57 6.84
C VAL A 323 -1.60 13.58 7.39
N ILE A 324 -1.19 14.83 7.65
CA ILE A 324 -2.11 15.90 8.09
C ILE A 324 -3.26 16.08 7.10
N ASN A 325 -2.95 16.20 5.80
CA ASN A 325 -3.98 16.37 4.77
C ASN A 325 -4.95 15.17 4.71
N ASP A 326 -4.43 13.95 4.86
CA ASP A 326 -5.23 12.74 4.84
C ASP A 326 -6.16 12.65 6.06
N LEU A 327 -5.66 13.02 7.25
CA LEU A 327 -6.45 13.11 8.47
C LEU A 327 -7.51 14.23 8.39
N ASP A 328 -7.16 15.41 7.88
CA ASP A 328 -8.09 16.54 7.68
C ASP A 328 -9.31 16.09 6.85
N VAL A 329 -9.04 15.44 5.70
CA VAL A 329 -10.09 14.96 4.79
C VAL A 329 -10.94 13.85 5.43
N ARG A 330 -10.31 12.83 6.04
CA ARG A 330 -11.04 11.66 6.59
C ARG A 330 -11.85 11.99 7.84
N LEU A 331 -11.35 12.90 8.67
CA LEU A 331 -12.01 13.28 9.93
C LEU A 331 -12.99 14.45 9.74
N GLY A 332 -12.98 15.11 8.58
CA GLY A 332 -13.81 16.28 8.30
C GLY A 332 -13.43 17.49 9.15
N ILE A 333 -12.13 17.68 9.36
CA ILE A 333 -11.58 18.73 10.22
C ILE A 333 -10.42 19.45 9.52
N LYS A 334 -9.95 20.53 10.14
CA LYS A 334 -8.72 21.21 9.73
C LYS A 334 -7.87 21.50 10.95
N GLY A 335 -6.76 20.78 11.08
CA GLY A 335 -5.73 21.08 12.08
C GLY A 335 -4.62 21.93 11.49
N ARG A 336 -4.25 23.02 12.16
CA ARG A 336 -3.26 23.98 11.66
C ARG A 336 -2.57 24.71 12.80
N LEU A 337 -1.37 25.20 12.54
CA LEU A 337 -0.69 26.15 13.42
C LEU A 337 -1.12 27.58 13.09
N GLU A 338 -1.46 28.34 14.12
CA GLU A 338 -1.74 29.77 14.03
C GLU A 338 -1.08 30.51 15.18
N LYS A 339 -0.76 31.78 14.95
CA LYS A 339 -0.37 32.69 16.03
C LYS A 339 -1.61 33.29 16.67
N ARG A 340 -1.71 33.20 18.00
CA ARG A 340 -2.81 33.79 18.77
C ARG A 340 -2.24 34.53 19.98
N MET A 341 -2.81 35.67 20.30
CA MET A 341 -2.56 36.35 21.56
C MET A 341 -3.12 35.50 22.72
N GLN A 342 -2.27 35.15 23.68
CA GLN A 342 -2.62 34.36 24.86
C GLN A 342 -2.03 35.02 26.11
N LYS A 343 -2.72 34.89 27.25
CA LYS A 343 -2.12 35.17 28.55
C LYS A 343 -1.05 34.12 28.81
N CYS A 344 0.17 34.54 29.09
CA CYS A 344 1.33 33.68 29.26
C CYS A 344 2.06 33.98 30.58
N LEU A 345 2.85 33.02 31.04
CA LEU A 345 3.90 33.23 32.04
C LEU A 345 5.23 33.42 31.32
N VAL A 346 5.87 34.56 31.51
CA VAL A 346 7.10 34.91 30.80
C VAL A 346 8.25 34.93 31.79
N LEU A 347 9.23 34.06 31.57
CA LEU A 347 10.48 34.07 32.29
C LEU A 347 11.36 35.17 31.70
N VAL A 348 11.78 36.12 32.54
CA VAL A 348 12.62 37.25 32.17
C VAL A 348 13.80 37.38 33.13
N GLN A 349 14.84 38.11 32.76
CA GLN A 349 15.85 38.51 33.75
C GLN A 349 15.27 39.55 34.70
N GLY A 350 15.62 39.43 35.99
CA GLY A 350 15.27 40.44 36.99
C GLY A 350 16.11 41.71 36.83
N PRO A 351 15.80 42.79 37.57
CA PRO A 351 16.49 44.08 37.45
C PRO A 351 18.01 44.03 37.67
N GLY A 352 18.50 43.01 38.37
CA GLY A 352 19.92 42.81 38.65
C GLY A 352 20.66 41.91 37.66
N GLY A 353 19.98 41.44 36.59
CA GLY A 353 20.49 40.45 35.65
C GLY A 353 20.53 39.03 36.22
N ALA A 354 20.73 38.04 35.34
CA ALA A 354 20.84 36.63 35.71
C ALA A 354 22.03 36.40 36.68
N LYS A 355 21.74 35.83 37.85
CA LYS A 355 22.72 35.51 38.90
C LYS A 355 22.37 34.16 39.57
N PRO A 356 22.48 33.03 38.85
CA PRO A 356 22.20 31.73 39.46
C PRO A 356 23.15 31.44 40.62
N ASP A 357 22.61 31.13 41.79
CA ASP A 357 23.40 30.86 43.00
C ASP A 357 22.85 29.62 43.74
N SER A 358 23.66 28.55 43.74
CA SER A 358 23.33 27.29 44.41
C SER A 358 23.31 27.37 45.94
N THR A 359 23.89 28.41 46.53
CA THR A 359 24.00 28.56 47.99
C THR A 359 22.76 29.20 48.62
N VAL A 360 21.92 29.84 47.80
CA VAL A 360 20.74 30.58 48.26
C VAL A 360 19.54 29.66 48.52
N ILE A 361 19.47 28.51 47.84
CA ILE A 361 18.34 27.58 47.92
C ILE A 361 18.84 26.22 48.46
N PRO A 362 18.42 25.80 49.67
CA PRO A 362 18.81 24.51 50.22
C PRO A 362 18.37 23.33 49.34
N ASN A 363 19.26 22.36 49.13
CA ASN A 363 19.03 21.16 48.31
C ASN A 363 18.60 21.47 46.86
N ALA A 364 19.02 22.61 46.31
CA ALA A 364 18.69 22.97 44.94
C ALA A 364 19.31 22.03 43.92
N VAL A 365 18.55 21.72 42.87
CA VAL A 365 19.00 21.03 41.68
C VAL A 365 19.19 22.01 40.53
N LYS A 366 20.12 21.68 39.64
CA LYS A 366 20.41 22.44 38.43
C LYS A 366 19.32 22.20 37.38
N VAL A 367 18.68 23.26 36.89
CA VAL A 367 17.62 23.21 35.87
C VAL A 367 17.98 24.15 34.73
N ASN A 368 17.96 23.64 33.51
CA ASN A 368 18.29 24.46 32.34
C ASN A 368 17.17 25.46 32.01
N VAL A 369 17.53 26.73 31.90
CA VAL A 369 16.59 27.85 31.71
C VAL A 369 15.73 27.68 30.45
N SER A 370 16.33 27.27 29.33
CA SER A 370 15.61 27.12 28.06
C SER A 370 14.51 26.05 28.10
N THR A 371 14.64 25.06 28.99
CA THR A 371 13.67 23.96 29.15
C THR A 371 12.71 24.17 30.32
N LEU A 372 13.01 25.12 31.20
CA LEU A 372 12.26 25.38 32.43
C LEU A 372 10.79 25.74 32.17
N PRO A 373 10.45 26.68 31.25
CA PRO A 373 9.04 26.97 30.96
C PRO A 373 8.24 25.71 30.58
N PHE A 374 8.85 24.79 29.85
CA PHE A 374 8.18 23.56 29.48
C PHE A 374 8.00 22.61 30.69
N PHE A 375 9.09 22.20 31.34
CA PHE A 375 9.04 21.15 32.37
C PHE A 375 8.41 21.63 33.69
N ALA A 376 8.65 22.88 34.09
CA ALA A 376 8.16 23.39 35.37
C ALA A 376 6.73 23.92 35.29
N LEU A 377 6.29 24.40 34.12
CA LEU A 377 5.03 25.12 33.95
C LEU A 377 4.09 24.41 32.97
N ASP A 378 4.45 24.31 31.68
CA ASP A 378 3.54 23.80 30.64
C ASP A 378 3.16 22.33 30.86
N LEU A 379 4.12 21.48 31.26
CA LEU A 379 3.87 20.06 31.51
C LEU A 379 2.85 19.83 32.63
N SER A 380 2.75 20.76 33.59
CA SER A 380 1.79 20.67 34.70
C SER A 380 0.34 20.85 34.24
N ARG A 381 0.11 21.54 33.10
CA ARG A 381 -1.20 21.93 32.57
C ARG A 381 -2.06 22.80 33.52
N LYS A 382 -1.48 23.30 34.62
CA LYS A 382 -2.19 24.07 35.66
C LYS A 382 -2.09 25.59 35.47
N PHE A 383 -1.06 26.04 34.76
CA PHE A 383 -0.75 27.46 34.60
C PHE A 383 -1.01 27.92 33.16
N PRO A 384 -0.96 29.22 32.84
CA PRO A 384 -0.94 29.66 31.44
C PRO A 384 0.33 29.18 30.71
N PRO A 385 0.33 29.14 29.35
CA PRO A 385 1.52 28.81 28.58
C PRO A 385 2.74 29.63 29.00
N ALA A 386 3.89 28.98 29.12
CA ALA A 386 5.11 29.60 29.58
C ALA A 386 6.13 29.83 28.46
N LEU A 387 6.85 30.95 28.52
CA LEU A 387 7.83 31.37 27.52
C LEU A 387 9.14 31.78 28.21
N ASP A 388 10.25 31.52 27.55
CA ASP A 388 11.55 32.08 27.94
C ASP A 388 11.85 33.32 27.08
N GLU A 389 11.81 34.49 27.72
CA GLU A 389 12.27 35.78 27.15
C GLU A 389 13.46 36.32 27.98
N SER A 390 14.13 35.46 28.75
CA SER A 390 15.28 35.86 29.55
C SER A 390 16.54 36.06 28.71
N HIS A 391 16.58 35.46 27.52
CA HIS A 391 17.76 35.42 26.64
C HIS A 391 19.02 34.92 27.35
N TYR A 392 18.85 34.07 28.38
CA TYR A 392 19.94 33.53 29.18
C TYR A 392 20.23 32.08 28.81
N GLU A 393 21.46 31.83 28.37
CA GLU A 393 21.96 30.47 28.15
C GLU A 393 22.65 29.98 29.43
N GLY A 394 22.05 28.99 30.09
CA GLY A 394 22.59 28.40 31.30
C GLY A 394 21.52 27.77 32.17
N ASP A 395 21.84 27.64 33.44
CA ASP A 395 21.00 26.93 34.41
C ASP A 395 20.64 27.82 35.60
N VAL A 396 19.52 27.52 36.23
CA VAL A 396 19.10 28.03 37.54
C VAL A 396 19.13 26.92 38.57
N TYR A 397 19.23 27.29 39.84
CA TYR A 397 19.18 26.36 40.95
C TYR A 397 17.81 26.43 41.60
N LEU A 398 17.04 25.35 41.54
CA LEU A 398 15.68 25.27 42.11
C LEU A 398 15.59 24.11 43.10
N GLY A 399 14.99 24.35 44.25
CA GLY A 399 14.57 23.32 45.19
C GLY A 399 13.13 22.88 44.93
N ASN A 400 12.53 22.20 45.91
CA ASN A 400 11.11 21.86 45.85
C ASN A 400 10.24 23.13 45.93
N TYR A 401 9.14 23.15 45.18
CA TYR A 401 8.12 24.20 45.22
C TYR A 401 6.73 23.57 45.13
N THR A 402 5.74 24.20 45.76
CA THR A 402 4.36 23.68 45.84
C THR A 402 3.37 24.51 45.04
N ASP A 403 3.75 25.71 44.64
CA ASP A 403 2.91 26.68 43.94
C ASP A 403 3.74 27.64 43.08
N LEU A 404 3.05 28.47 42.30
CA LEU A 404 3.69 29.43 41.41
C LEU A 404 4.47 30.52 42.16
N GLN A 405 4.01 30.88 43.36
CA GLN A 405 4.63 31.94 44.16
C GLN A 405 5.99 31.51 44.70
N SER A 406 6.07 30.30 45.26
CA SER A 406 7.32 29.69 45.74
C SER A 406 8.31 29.45 44.60
N LEU A 407 7.84 29.02 43.42
CA LEU A 407 8.68 28.94 42.21
C LEU A 407 9.22 30.32 41.81
N ARG A 408 8.37 31.34 41.75
CA ARG A 408 8.77 32.71 41.41
C ARG A 408 9.81 33.27 42.38
N GLN A 409 9.65 33.05 43.69
CA GLN A 409 10.63 33.48 44.70
C GLN A 409 12.01 32.83 44.49
N GLN A 410 12.04 31.55 44.15
CA GLN A 410 13.30 30.86 43.84
C GLN A 410 13.93 31.35 42.54
N LEU A 411 13.14 31.66 41.51
CA LEU A 411 13.62 32.29 40.29
C LEU A 411 14.23 33.68 40.57
N GLN A 412 13.59 34.47 41.44
CA GLN A 412 14.10 35.77 41.90
C GLN A 412 15.42 35.66 42.66
N ALA A 413 15.59 34.62 43.49
CA ALA A 413 16.87 34.33 44.13
C ALA A 413 17.99 34.02 43.13
N ASN A 414 17.65 33.52 41.94
CA ASN A 414 18.59 33.27 40.83
C ASN A 414 18.74 34.49 39.88
N GLY A 415 18.13 35.64 40.19
CA GLY A 415 18.20 36.83 39.33
C GLY A 415 17.23 36.84 38.14
N PHE A 416 16.18 36.02 38.18
CA PHE A 416 15.11 35.96 37.18
C PHE A 416 13.78 36.46 37.76
N ASP A 417 12.80 36.70 36.91
CA ASP A 417 11.42 36.88 37.36
C ASP A 417 10.46 36.13 36.44
N LEU A 418 9.31 35.75 36.99
CA LEU A 418 8.22 35.13 36.24
C LEU A 418 7.02 36.06 36.26
N ILE A 419 6.70 36.65 35.11
CA ILE A 419 5.65 37.67 34.99
C ILE A 419 4.48 37.17 34.16
N GLU A 420 3.28 37.66 34.46
CA GLU A 420 2.12 37.46 33.58
C GLU A 420 2.14 38.51 32.47
N ALA A 421 2.07 38.07 31.21
CA ALA A 421 1.98 38.97 30.08
C ALA A 421 1.19 38.36 28.93
N ASN A 422 0.54 39.20 28.13
CA ASN A 422 -0.05 38.76 26.88
C ASN A 422 1.05 38.66 25.82
N ARG A 423 1.14 37.49 25.16
CA ARG A 423 2.10 37.22 24.09
C ARG A 423 1.43 36.51 22.93
N GLU A 424 1.91 36.81 21.74
CA GLU A 424 1.53 36.08 20.54
C GLU A 424 2.34 34.78 20.51
N ILE A 425 1.65 33.65 20.61
CA ILE A 425 2.28 32.32 20.60
C ILE A 425 1.69 31.46 19.50
N GLU A 426 2.48 30.50 19.01
CA GLU A 426 1.98 29.44 18.15
C GLU A 426 1.06 28.51 18.94
N VAL A 427 -0.13 28.27 18.38
CA VAL A 427 -1.12 27.33 18.90
C VAL A 427 -1.57 26.39 17.80
N LEU A 428 -1.83 25.13 18.15
CA LEU A 428 -2.51 24.18 17.29
C LEU A 428 -4.02 24.43 17.37
N VAL A 429 -4.61 24.81 16.26
CA VAL A 429 -6.06 25.00 16.12
C VAL A 429 -6.64 23.82 15.35
N ILE A 430 -7.66 23.17 15.92
CA ILE A 430 -8.46 22.14 15.25
C ILE A 430 -9.89 22.65 15.13
N THR A 431 -10.37 22.76 13.89
CA THR A 431 -11.75 23.18 13.54
C THR A 431 -12.49 22.07 12.81
N GLU A 432 -13.80 21.96 13.02
CA GLU A 432 -14.68 21.17 12.14
C GLU A 432 -15.08 21.99 10.89
N HIS A 433 -15.36 21.30 9.79
CA HIS A 433 -15.89 21.92 8.56
C HIS A 433 -17.36 22.35 8.67
#